data_AF-A0A821AW63-F1
#
_entry.id   AF-A0A821AW63-F1
#
_cell.length_a   1.000
_cell.length_b   1.000
_cell.length_c   1.000
_cell.angle_alpha   90.00
_cell.angle_beta   90.00
_cell.angle_gamma   90.00
#
_symmetry.space_group_name_H-M   'P 1'
#
loop_
_entity.id
_entity.type
_entity.pdbx_description
1 polymer ?
#
loop_
_entity_poly.entity_id
_entity_poly.type
_entity_poly.pdbx_seq_one_letter_code
_entity_poly.pdbx_strand_id
1 'polypeptide(L)'
;MAIVNESSLCLICNRPSAICVCIGCKQNFCLKDFKEHEQQLSIKFDNEIVSSHDELLNQMQNLEKSNYFSSDLFDQIEQWKKITIKKVKKAAKRAHHQLTQLIDKQRITLAKQIESITKEIRFRQEEENFVENDM
;
A
#
# COMPACT_ATOMS: atom_id res chain seq x y z
N MET A 1 30.44 -43.60 5.05
CA MET A 1 30.74 -44.89 5.70
C MET A 1 29.53 -45.79 5.53
N ALA A 2 29.68 -46.92 4.85
CA ALA A 2 28.61 -47.90 4.66
C ALA A 2 28.55 -48.80 5.91
N ILE A 3 27.42 -48.82 6.59
CA ILE A 3 27.16 -49.77 7.68
C ILE A 3 26.56 -51.01 7.03
N VAL A 4 27.33 -52.10 6.99
CA VAL A 4 26.87 -53.41 6.53
C VAL A 4 26.02 -54.01 7.63
N ASN A 5 24.71 -54.09 7.42
CA ASN A 5 23.76 -54.67 8.37
C ASN A 5 23.38 -56.10 7.91
N GLU A 6 23.28 -57.03 8.85
CA GLU A 6 22.98 -58.45 8.60
C GLU A 6 21.78 -58.63 7.66
N SER A 7 22.01 -59.26 6.51
CA SER A 7 21.05 -59.86 5.56
C SER A 7 19.70 -59.14 5.38
N SER A 8 19.69 -57.84 5.13
CA SER A 8 18.46 -57.16 4.72
C SER A 8 18.03 -57.56 3.30
N LEU A 9 16.74 -57.82 3.10
CA LEU A 9 16.17 -58.16 1.79
C LEU A 9 15.96 -56.88 0.99
N CYS A 10 16.25 -56.93 -0.31
CA CYS A 10 15.92 -55.83 -1.20
C CYS A 10 14.39 -55.68 -1.28
N LEU A 11 13.87 -54.47 -1.09
CA LEU A 11 12.43 -54.20 -1.13
C LEU A 11 11.77 -54.64 -2.44
N ILE A 12 12.48 -54.52 -3.57
CA ILE A 12 11.91 -54.75 -4.90
C ILE A 12 12.01 -56.23 -5.30
N CYS A 13 13.20 -56.83 -5.23
CA CYS A 13 13.41 -58.21 -5.69
C CYS A 13 13.44 -59.27 -4.58
N ASN A 14 13.32 -58.86 -3.32
CA ASN A 14 13.34 -59.73 -2.12
C ASN A 14 14.56 -60.65 -2.02
N ARG A 15 15.69 -60.28 -2.64
CA ARG A 15 16.95 -61.02 -2.56
C ARG A 15 17.77 -60.53 -1.36
N PRO A 16 18.52 -61.42 -0.67
CA PRO A 16 19.40 -61.08 0.45
C PRO A 16 20.71 -60.40 0.00
N SER A 17 20.60 -59.44 -0.92
CA SER A 17 21.70 -58.70 -1.53
C SER A 17 21.52 -57.18 -1.39
N ALA A 18 20.72 -56.74 -0.40
CA ALA A 18 20.56 -55.32 -0.16
C ALA A 18 21.80 -54.75 0.53
N ILE A 19 22.55 -53.95 -0.23
CA ILE A 19 23.79 -53.30 0.20
C ILE A 19 23.68 -51.77 0.17
N CYS A 20 22.58 -51.25 -0.36
CA CYS A 20 22.30 -49.82 -0.49
C CYS A 20 21.05 -49.46 0.30
N VAL A 21 21.06 -48.31 0.97
CA VAL A 21 19.92 -47.79 1.73
C VAL A 21 19.58 -46.40 1.24
N CYS A 22 18.31 -46.19 0.86
CA CYS A 22 17.81 -44.84 0.59
C CYS A 22 17.40 -44.20 1.92
N ILE A 23 18.12 -43.16 2.36
CA ILE A 23 17.86 -42.49 3.65
C ILE A 23 16.49 -41.79 3.65
N GLY A 24 16.12 -41.17 2.52
CA GLY A 24 14.83 -40.48 2.38
C GLY A 24 13.64 -41.43 2.48
N CYS A 25 13.71 -42.59 1.82
CA CYS A 25 12.64 -43.59 1.83
C CYS A 25 12.75 -44.58 3.00
N LYS A 26 13.89 -44.62 3.69
CA LYS A 26 14.23 -45.60 4.75
C LYS A 26 14.08 -47.06 4.29
N GLN A 27 14.50 -47.34 3.06
CA GLN A 27 14.33 -48.65 2.40
C GLN A 27 15.67 -49.22 1.92
N ASN A 28 15.79 -50.55 1.95
CA ASN A 28 16.99 -51.29 1.55
C ASN A 28 16.84 -51.85 0.13
N PHE A 29 17.89 -51.72 -0.68
CA PHE A 29 17.89 -52.11 -2.08
C PHE A 29 19.18 -52.83 -2.46
N CYS A 30 19.09 -53.74 -3.43
CA CYS A 30 20.27 -54.21 -4.15
C CYS A 30 20.76 -53.09 -5.09
N LEU A 31 22.02 -53.14 -5.52
CA LEU A 31 22.61 -52.07 -6.34
C LEU A 31 21.83 -51.77 -7.63
N LYS A 32 21.26 -52.81 -8.27
CA LYS A 32 20.47 -52.67 -9.49
C LYS A 32 19.19 -51.88 -9.21
N ASP A 33 18.41 -52.35 -8.25
CA ASP A 33 17.10 -51.78 -7.93
C ASP A 33 17.23 -50.40 -7.26
N PHE A 34 18.36 -50.12 -6.61
CA PHE A 34 18.68 -48.79 -6.08
C PHE A 34 18.85 -47.76 -7.20
N LYS A 35 19.54 -48.11 -8.30
CA LYS A 35 19.69 -47.20 -9.45
C LYS A 35 18.35 -46.93 -10.14
N GLU A 36 17.50 -47.94 -10.24
CA GLU A 36 16.16 -47.79 -10.78
C GLU A 36 15.30 -46.88 -9.89
N HIS A 37 15.39 -47.06 -8.56
CA HIS A 37 14.72 -46.19 -7.59
C HIS A 37 15.17 -44.73 -7.70
N GLU A 38 16.48 -44.48 -7.85
CA GLU A 38 17.03 -43.14 -8.04
C GLU A 38 16.49 -42.48 -9.32
N GLN A 39 16.44 -43.22 -10.43
CA GLN A 39 15.85 -42.74 -11.68
C GLN A 39 14.36 -42.40 -11.53
N GLN A 40 13.60 -43.26 -10.85
CA GLN A 40 12.18 -43.00 -10.58
C GLN A 40 11.98 -41.74 -9.73
N LEU A 41 12.84 -41.50 -8.74
CA LEU A 41 12.78 -40.28 -7.92
C LEU A 41 13.10 -39.03 -8.75
N SER A 42 14.10 -39.09 -9.63
CA SER A 42 14.42 -37.97 -10.54
C SER A 42 13.24 -37.64 -11.44
N ILE A 43 12.62 -38.65 -12.05
CA ILE A 43 11.45 -38.45 -12.93
C ILE A 43 10.28 -37.83 -12.16
N LYS A 44 10.01 -38.31 -10.94
CA LYS A 44 8.96 -37.73 -10.09
C LYS A 44 9.26 -36.29 -9.69
N PHE A 45 10.51 -35.99 -9.36
CA PHE A 45 10.91 -34.63 -9.02
C PHE A 45 10.65 -33.66 -10.17
N ASP A 46 11.07 -34.02 -11.39
CA ASP A 46 10.88 -33.18 -12.57
C ASP A 46 9.38 -33.04 -12.95
N ASN A 47 8.64 -34.15 -12.94
CA ASN A 47 7.25 -34.16 -13.40
C ASN A 47 6.26 -33.60 -12.38
N GLU A 48 6.48 -33.80 -11.08
CA GLU A 48 5.51 -33.41 -10.05
C GLU A 48 5.92 -32.11 -9.37
N ILE A 49 7.20 -31.97 -8.98
CA ILE A 49 7.66 -30.84 -8.18
C ILE A 49 8.03 -29.66 -9.08
N VAL A 50 8.93 -29.86 -10.04
CA VAL A 50 9.40 -28.78 -10.93
C VAL A 50 8.25 -28.28 -11.80
N SER A 51 7.49 -29.19 -12.40
CA SER A 51 6.36 -28.82 -13.26
C SER A 51 5.27 -28.06 -12.48
N SER A 52 4.93 -28.49 -11.25
CA SER A 52 3.95 -27.77 -10.42
C SER A 52 4.48 -26.41 -9.97
N HIS A 53 5.76 -26.31 -9.61
CA HIS A 53 6.40 -25.05 -9.28
C HIS A 53 6.34 -24.07 -10.45
N ASP A 54 6.69 -24.52 -11.65
CA ASP A 54 6.70 -23.67 -12.84
C ASP A 54 5.28 -23.27 -13.26
N GLU A 55 4.30 -24.15 -13.08
CA GLU A 55 2.90 -23.81 -13.28
C GLU A 55 2.44 -22.71 -12.29
N LEU A 56 2.76 -22.86 -11.01
CA LEU A 56 2.43 -21.85 -9.99
C LEU A 56 3.12 -20.51 -10.28
N LEU A 57 4.40 -20.52 -10.65
CA LEU A 57 5.09 -19.30 -11.06
C LEU A 57 4.44 -18.64 -12.27
N ASN A 58 4.07 -19.42 -13.28
CA ASN A 58 3.37 -18.90 -14.45
C ASN A 58 1.99 -18.34 -14.09
N GLN A 59 1.23 -19.02 -13.22
CA GLN A 59 -0.04 -18.50 -12.72
C GLN A 59 0.15 -17.17 -11.98
N MET A 60 1.12 -17.08 -11.08
CA MET A 60 1.43 -15.84 -10.35
C MET A 60 1.82 -14.69 -11.28
N GLN A 61 2.69 -14.94 -12.25
CA GLN A 61 3.11 -13.92 -13.21
C GLN A 61 1.98 -13.50 -14.17
N ASN A 62 1.06 -14.41 -14.49
CA ASN A 62 -0.08 -14.09 -15.34
C ASN A 62 -1.25 -13.46 -14.57
N LEU A 63 -1.33 -13.63 -13.24
CA LEU A 63 -2.28 -12.92 -12.38
C LEU A 63 -2.04 -11.40 -12.40
N GLU A 64 -0.80 -10.94 -12.60
CA GLU A 64 -0.50 -9.50 -12.79
C GLU A 64 -1.01 -8.94 -14.13
N LYS A 65 -1.19 -9.80 -15.15
CA LYS A 65 -1.72 -9.41 -16.48
C LYS A 65 -3.24 -9.47 -16.56
N SER A 66 -3.86 -10.27 -15.69
CA SER A 66 -5.29 -10.20 -15.47
C SER A 66 -5.57 -8.89 -14.72
N ASN A 67 -6.25 -7.96 -15.39
CA ASN A 67 -6.78 -6.70 -14.84
C ASN A 67 -7.66 -6.86 -13.57
N TYR A 68 -7.67 -8.01 -12.91
CA TYR A 68 -8.42 -8.28 -11.70
C TYR A 68 -7.99 -7.38 -10.53
N PHE A 69 -6.72 -6.95 -10.45
CA PHE A 69 -6.26 -5.98 -9.44
C PHE A 69 -6.44 -4.51 -9.85
N SER A 70 -6.90 -4.22 -11.07
CA SER A 70 -7.56 -2.93 -11.36
C SER A 70 -9.00 -2.88 -10.84
N SER A 71 -9.31 -3.77 -9.90
CA SER A 71 -10.53 -3.82 -9.09
C SER A 71 -10.75 -2.53 -8.33
N ASP A 72 -11.94 -1.97 -8.51
CA ASP A 72 -12.82 -1.29 -7.54
C ASP A 72 -12.17 -0.44 -6.44
N LEU A 73 -11.26 -0.96 -5.62
CA LEU A 73 -10.49 -0.21 -4.63
C LEU A 73 -9.70 0.96 -5.23
N PHE A 74 -9.03 0.79 -6.38
CA PHE A 74 -8.33 1.90 -7.04
C PHE A 74 -9.30 2.98 -7.52
N ASP A 75 -10.44 2.58 -8.05
CA ASP A 75 -11.51 3.50 -8.44
C ASP A 75 -12.11 4.21 -7.23
N GLN A 76 -12.32 3.50 -6.12
CA GLN A 76 -12.78 4.07 -4.86
C GLN A 76 -11.77 5.09 -4.31
N ILE A 77 -10.48 4.78 -4.35
CA ILE A 77 -9.40 5.72 -3.95
C ILE A 77 -9.44 6.97 -4.83
N GLU A 78 -9.58 6.82 -6.15
CA GLU A 78 -9.64 7.96 -7.06
C GLU A 78 -10.93 8.78 -6.86
N GLN A 79 -12.06 8.14 -6.56
CA GLN A 79 -13.30 8.81 -6.19
C GLN A 79 -13.15 9.59 -4.88
N TRP A 80 -12.56 9.00 -3.85
CA TRP A 80 -12.31 9.66 -2.57
C TRP A 80 -11.42 10.89 -2.74
N LYS A 81 -10.38 10.77 -3.55
CA LYS A 81 -9.50 11.89 -3.91
C LYS A 81 -10.28 13.01 -4.60
N LYS A 82 -11.09 12.69 -5.62
CA LYS A 82 -11.93 13.68 -6.34
C LYS A 82 -12.90 14.39 -5.38
N ILE A 83 -13.61 13.64 -4.53
CA ILE A 83 -14.57 14.18 -3.57
C ILE A 83 -13.86 15.08 -2.55
N THR A 84 -12.71 14.66 -2.04
CA THR A 84 -11.94 15.40 -1.04
C THR A 84 -11.44 16.72 -1.62
N ILE A 85 -10.84 16.71 -2.81
CA ILE A 85 -10.41 17.94 -3.50
C ILE A 85 -11.60 18.90 -3.69
N LYS A 86 -12.75 18.39 -4.11
CA LYS A 86 -13.97 19.21 -4.29
C LYS A 86 -14.42 19.83 -2.96
N LYS A 87 -14.42 19.08 -1.87
CA LYS A 87 -14.79 19.55 -0.52
C LYS A 87 -13.83 20.63 -0.03
N VAL A 88 -12.53 20.40 -0.14
CA VAL A 88 -11.49 21.36 0.27
C VAL A 88 -11.61 22.66 -0.53
N LYS A 89 -11.75 22.58 -1.86
CA LYS A 89 -11.97 23.75 -2.71
C LYS A 89 -13.23 24.54 -2.32
N LYS A 90 -14.34 23.85 -2.02
CA LYS A 90 -15.58 24.50 -1.55
C LYS A 90 -15.39 25.18 -0.19
N ALA A 91 -14.68 24.53 0.74
CA ALA A 91 -14.38 25.11 2.05
C ALA A 91 -13.50 26.36 1.92
N ALA A 92 -12.43 26.30 1.13
CA ALA A 92 -11.55 27.43 0.85
C ALA A 92 -12.30 28.63 0.23
N LYS A 93 -13.15 28.37 -0.77
CA LYS A 93 -14.00 29.43 -1.38
C LYS A 93 -14.92 30.10 -0.36
N ARG A 94 -15.54 29.31 0.53
CA ARG A 94 -16.41 29.86 1.59
C ARG A 94 -15.62 30.69 2.59
N ALA A 95 -14.49 30.19 3.06
CA ALA A 95 -13.63 30.92 4.00
C ALA A 95 -13.14 32.25 3.41
N HIS A 96 -12.70 32.23 2.15
CA HIS A 96 -12.30 33.45 1.44
C HIS A 96 -13.44 34.45 1.33
N HIS A 97 -14.63 34.01 0.92
CA HIS A 97 -15.78 34.89 0.81
C HIS A 97 -16.19 35.51 2.15
N GLN A 98 -16.23 34.71 3.21
CA GLN A 98 -16.53 35.18 4.57
C GLN A 98 -15.50 36.20 5.06
N LEU A 99 -14.21 35.95 4.81
CA LEU A 99 -13.14 36.89 5.17
C LEU A 99 -13.28 38.22 4.42
N THR A 100 -13.54 38.17 3.12
CA THR A 100 -13.79 39.38 2.31
C THR A 100 -14.96 40.18 2.87
N GLN A 101 -16.09 39.53 3.17
CA GLN A 101 -17.27 40.19 3.75
C GLN A 101 -16.98 40.84 5.11
N LEU A 102 -16.19 40.17 5.96
CA LEU A 102 -15.79 40.73 7.25
C LEU A 102 -14.91 41.96 7.09
N ILE A 103 -13.92 41.89 6.19
CA ILE A 103 -13.04 43.02 5.88
C ILE A 103 -13.84 44.19 5.34
N ASP A 104 -14.75 43.95 4.38
CA ASP A 104 -15.56 45.01 3.78
C ASP A 104 -16.49 45.65 4.82
N LYS A 105 -17.11 44.84 5.68
CA LYS A 105 -17.92 45.35 6.79
C LYS A 105 -17.10 46.22 7.74
N GLN A 106 -15.90 45.78 8.13
CA GLN A 106 -15.03 46.57 8.99
C GLN A 106 -14.56 47.85 8.32
N ARG A 107 -14.22 47.83 7.03
CA ARG A 107 -13.86 49.02 6.25
C ARG A 107 -14.98 50.05 6.26
N ILE A 108 -16.22 49.63 6.03
CA ILE A 108 -17.39 50.54 6.07
C ILE A 108 -17.56 51.12 7.47
N THR A 109 -17.43 50.31 8.52
CA THR A 109 -17.53 50.79 9.91
C THR A 109 -16.44 51.81 10.24
N LEU A 110 -15.19 51.53 9.89
CA LEU A 110 -14.06 52.44 10.10
C LEU A 110 -14.23 53.75 9.33
N ALA A 111 -14.67 53.68 8.07
CA ALA A 111 -14.93 54.88 7.27
C ALA A 111 -15.97 55.80 7.94
N LYS A 112 -17.06 55.23 8.46
CA LYS A 112 -18.08 55.99 9.20
C LYS A 112 -17.54 56.61 10.49
N GLN A 113 -16.69 55.88 11.22
CA GLN A 113 -16.06 56.40 12.44
C GLN A 113 -15.13 57.57 12.12
N ILE A 114 -14.31 57.45 11.07
CA ILE A 114 -13.43 58.52 10.61
C ILE A 114 -14.24 59.75 10.18
N GLU A 115 -15.33 59.55 9.43
CA GLU A 115 -16.23 60.64 9.00
C GLU A 115 -16.84 61.36 10.21
N SER A 116 -17.28 60.62 11.22
CA SER A 116 -17.81 61.18 12.47
C SER A 116 -16.77 62.03 13.20
N ILE A 117 -15.55 61.50 13.37
CA ILE A 117 -14.45 62.24 14.01
C ILE A 117 -14.11 63.50 13.22
N THR A 118 -14.10 63.41 11.89
CA THR A 118 -13.81 64.56 11.02
C THR A 118 -14.87 65.66 11.18
N LYS A 119 -16.14 65.28 11.25
CA LYS A 119 -17.24 66.24 11.50
C LYS A 119 -17.10 66.90 12.87
N GLU A 120 -16.75 66.14 13.90
CA GLU A 120 -16.54 66.67 15.24
C GLU A 120 -15.35 67.65 15.30
N ILE A 121 -14.23 67.34 14.63
CA ILE A 121 -13.07 68.25 14.54
C ILE A 121 -13.48 69.56 13.86
N ARG A 122 -14.16 69.49 12.71
CA ARG A 122 -14.60 70.70 11.97
C ARG A 122 -15.55 71.54 12.79
N PHE A 123 -16.53 70.92 13.43
CA PHE A 123 -17.48 71.60 14.30
C PHE A 123 -16.77 72.39 15.40
N ARG A 124 -15.79 71.77 16.08
CA ARG A 124 -15.00 72.44 17.13
C ARG A 124 -14.10 73.56 16.60
N GLN A 125 -13.60 73.45 15.37
CA GLN A 125 -12.82 74.49 14.69
C GLN A 125 -13.70 75.70 14.31
N GLU A 126 -14.93 75.46 13.88
CA GLU A 126 -15.90 76.50 13.50
C GLU A 126 -16.51 77.22 14.72
N GLU A 127 -16.57 76.58 15.89
CA GLU A 127 -17.06 77.18 17.15
C GLU A 127 -16.03 78.09 17.88
N GLU A 128 -14.89 78.46 17.27
CA GLU A 128 -13.81 79.26 17.90
C GLU A 128 -13.29 78.72 19.26
N ASN A 129 -13.52 77.44 19.57
CA ASN A 129 -13.10 76.79 20.83
C ASN A 129 -11.95 75.79 20.64
N PHE A 130 -11.07 76.02 19.67
CA PHE A 130 -9.84 75.24 19.55
C PHE A 130 -8.78 75.78 20.54
N VAL A 131 -8.81 75.28 21.77
CA VAL A 131 -7.68 75.43 22.70
C VAL A 131 -6.71 74.28 22.39
N GLU A 132 -5.67 74.58 21.63
CA GLU A 132 -4.48 73.74 21.53
C GLU A 132 -3.83 73.73 22.92
N ASN A 133 -4.03 72.65 23.67
CA ASN A 133 -3.43 72.53 24.98
C ASN A 133 -2.01 71.99 24.80
N ASP A 134 -1.12 72.86 24.30
CA ASP A 134 0.31 72.66 24.35
C ASP A 134 0.75 72.74 25.82
N MET A 135 1.13 71.58 26.36
CA MET A 135 1.92 71.42 27.59
C MET A 135 3.23 70.74 27.24
#